data_AF-A0AAW1ILJ1-F1
#
_entry.id   AF-A0AAW1ILJ1-F1
#
_cell.length_a   1.000
_cell.length_b   1.000
_cell.length_c   1.000
_cell.angle_alpha   90.00
_cell.angle_beta   90.00
_cell.angle_gamma   90.00
#
_symmetry.space_group_name_H-M   'P 1'
#
loop_
_entity.id
_entity.type
_entity.pdbx_description
1 polymer ?
#
loop_
_entity_poly.entity_id
_entity_poly.type
_entity_poly.pdbx_seq_one_letter_code
_entity_poly.pdbx_strand_id
1 'polypeptide(L)'
;MSDVKSPGTIDEKALFEKFIKQITDNSVAKADTRGGHGGVVVTEGYLYNSNREDNKELHIIDEHHWSGELDPEFPFPPSLEWRPLGPISPITPFKHRARIPEGSVAGVVYADGQRQWLVAFDMSNQKIYAEAGPISTVDWCEVKVKLDQSTDSSRHEDPIFGGIAYAHFYLEGVNSVYALFYR
;
A
#
# COMPACT_ATOMS: atom_id res chain seq x y z
N MET A 1 26.78 -24.15 -21.17
CA MET A 1 25.59 -24.18 -20.31
C MET A 1 25.50 -22.81 -19.66
N SER A 2 24.64 -21.97 -20.21
CA SER A 2 24.47 -20.57 -19.83
C SER A 2 23.52 -20.47 -18.64
N ASP A 3 24.00 -19.87 -17.55
CA ASP A 3 23.20 -19.49 -16.39
C ASP A 3 22.13 -18.48 -16.80
N VAL A 4 20.89 -18.95 -16.90
CA VAL A 4 19.72 -18.07 -17.01
C VAL A 4 19.41 -17.58 -15.59
N LYS A 5 19.83 -16.36 -15.28
CA LYS A 5 19.39 -15.64 -14.08
C LYS A 5 17.87 -15.47 -14.14
N SER A 6 17.17 -15.91 -13.10
CA SER A 6 15.75 -15.67 -12.91
C SER A 6 15.47 -14.15 -12.84
N PRO A 7 14.52 -13.58 -13.61
CA PRO A 7 14.42 -12.14 -13.83
C PRO A 7 13.49 -11.39 -12.83
N GLY A 8 13.36 -11.83 -11.57
CA GLY A 8 12.23 -11.41 -10.72
C GLY A 8 12.43 -10.33 -9.65
N THR A 9 13.59 -10.15 -9.01
CA THR A 9 13.56 -9.61 -7.62
C THR A 9 14.01 -8.16 -7.41
N ILE A 10 14.69 -7.52 -8.36
CA ILE A 10 15.22 -6.14 -8.21
C ILE A 10 14.52 -5.14 -9.14
N ASP A 11 14.03 -5.59 -10.30
CA ASP A 11 13.48 -4.70 -11.32
C ASP A 11 12.11 -4.14 -10.92
N GLU A 12 11.19 -4.94 -10.37
CA GLU A 12 9.83 -4.47 -10.07
C GLU A 12 9.77 -3.49 -8.91
N LYS A 13 10.57 -3.70 -7.85
CA LYS A 13 10.72 -2.71 -6.78
C LYS A 13 11.28 -1.39 -7.33
N ALA A 14 12.36 -1.45 -8.09
CA ALA A 14 12.99 -0.25 -8.64
C ALA A 14 12.08 0.47 -9.64
N LEU A 15 11.33 -0.27 -10.45
CA LEU A 15 10.30 0.24 -11.34
C LEU A 15 9.18 0.92 -10.56
N PHE A 16 8.75 0.32 -9.45
CA PHE A 16 7.72 0.88 -8.60
C PHE A 16 8.17 2.15 -7.89
N GLU A 17 9.37 2.17 -7.32
CA GLU A 17 9.95 3.38 -6.72
C GLU A 17 10.12 4.50 -7.75
N LYS A 18 10.60 4.17 -8.95
CA LYS A 18 10.69 5.11 -10.07
C LYS A 18 9.31 5.61 -10.49
N PHE A 19 8.31 4.74 -10.49
CA PHE A 19 6.93 5.05 -10.85
C PHE A 19 6.26 5.95 -9.81
N ILE A 20 6.40 5.64 -8.51
CA ILE A 20 5.96 6.51 -7.41
C ILE A 20 6.61 7.88 -7.55
N LYS A 21 7.94 7.92 -7.72
CA LYS A 21 8.67 9.18 -7.89
C LYS A 21 8.10 10.01 -9.05
N GLN A 22 7.79 9.39 -10.19
CA GLN A 22 7.16 10.10 -11.32
C GLN A 22 5.77 10.65 -10.99
N ILE A 23 4.93 9.90 -10.27
CA ILE A 23 3.63 10.39 -9.80
C ILE A 23 3.81 11.57 -8.84
N THR A 24 4.72 11.46 -7.89
CA THR A 24 5.00 12.51 -6.91
C THR A 24 5.53 13.78 -7.58
N ASP A 25 6.55 13.67 -8.44
CA ASP A 25 7.12 14.81 -9.16
C ASP A 25 6.02 15.59 -9.95
N ASN A 26 5.04 14.87 -10.51
CA ASN A 26 3.91 15.45 -11.24
C ASN A 26 2.82 16.06 -10.35
N SER A 27 2.68 15.61 -9.10
CA SER A 27 1.67 16.07 -8.15
C SER A 27 2.17 17.20 -7.24
N VAL A 28 3.47 17.25 -6.91
CA VAL A 28 4.12 18.37 -6.20
C VAL A 28 4.00 19.68 -7.00
N ALA A 29 3.85 19.62 -8.32
CA ALA A 29 3.56 20.78 -9.15
C ALA A 29 2.16 21.41 -8.90
N LYS A 30 1.32 20.84 -8.01
CA LYS A 30 -0.07 21.27 -7.77
C LYS A 30 -0.49 21.41 -6.29
N ALA A 31 0.38 21.23 -5.30
CA ALA A 31 -0.04 21.27 -3.90
C ALA A 31 -0.10 22.70 -3.33
N ASP A 32 -1.32 23.19 -3.07
CA ASP A 32 -1.63 24.42 -2.34
C ASP A 32 -1.73 24.10 -0.83
N THR A 33 -0.80 24.63 -0.04
CA THR A 33 -0.71 24.39 1.41
C THR A 33 -1.81 25.13 2.16
N ARG A 34 -2.78 24.41 2.73
CA ARG A 34 -3.67 24.96 3.77
C ARG A 34 -3.59 24.14 5.05
N GLY A 35 -2.72 24.60 5.94
CA GLY A 35 -2.73 24.24 7.35
C GLY A 35 -3.85 24.98 8.11
N GLY A 36 -4.37 24.35 9.15
CA GLY A 36 -5.31 24.95 10.09
C GLY A 36 -5.34 24.16 11.39
N HIS A 37 -5.06 24.83 12.52
CA HIS A 37 -5.13 24.25 13.85
C HIS A 37 -6.58 23.82 14.19
N GLY A 38 -6.72 22.61 14.75
CA GLY A 38 -7.97 21.85 14.88
C GLY A 38 -8.23 20.87 13.72
N GLY A 39 -7.19 20.60 12.91
CA GLY A 39 -7.30 20.02 11.58
C GLY A 39 -7.60 18.53 11.50
N VAL A 40 -8.25 18.16 10.40
CA VAL A 40 -8.33 16.79 9.91
C VAL A 40 -7.11 16.57 9.01
N VAL A 41 -6.38 15.48 9.24
CA VAL A 41 -5.36 14.99 8.32
C VAL A 41 -6.03 14.04 7.33
N VAL A 42 -5.70 14.21 6.05
CA VAL A 42 -6.08 13.27 4.99
C VAL A 42 -4.84 12.54 4.55
N THR A 43 -4.85 11.22 4.70
CA THR A 43 -3.93 10.31 4.04
C THR A 43 -4.52 9.93 2.71
N GLU A 44 -3.80 10.15 1.63
CA GLU A 44 -4.13 9.58 0.33
C GLU A 44 -3.34 8.27 0.17
N GLY A 45 -3.89 7.27 -0.51
CA GLY A 45 -3.11 6.07 -0.75
C GLY A 45 -3.44 5.34 -2.04
N TYR A 46 -2.44 4.63 -2.53
CA TYR A 46 -2.41 4.02 -3.84
C TYR A 46 -1.97 2.56 -3.69
N LEU A 47 -2.84 1.64 -4.11
CA LEU A 47 -2.62 0.20 -4.02
C LEU A 47 -2.47 -0.39 -5.43
N TYR A 48 -1.48 -1.23 -5.61
CA TYR A 48 -1.08 -1.75 -6.92
C TYR A 48 -1.03 -3.27 -6.90
N ASN A 49 -1.74 -3.88 -7.83
CA ASN A 49 -1.60 -5.29 -8.16
C ASN A 49 -0.80 -5.43 -9.46
N SER A 50 0.42 -5.96 -9.37
CA SER A 50 1.24 -6.31 -10.54
C SER A 50 1.57 -7.81 -10.59
N ASN A 51 0.78 -8.66 -9.90
CA ASN A 51 0.95 -10.10 -9.89
C ASN A 51 0.73 -10.73 -11.29
N ARG A 52 1.82 -10.90 -12.06
CA ARG A 52 1.80 -11.27 -13.49
C ARG A 52 1.36 -12.70 -13.78
N GLU A 53 1.55 -13.60 -12.82
CA GLU A 53 1.53 -15.04 -13.13
C GLU A 53 0.12 -15.55 -13.44
N ASP A 54 -0.90 -14.95 -12.81
CA ASP A 54 -2.29 -15.40 -12.98
C ASP A 54 -3.24 -14.31 -13.51
N ASN A 55 -2.78 -13.06 -13.71
CA ASN A 55 -3.61 -11.87 -13.97
C ASN A 55 -4.83 -11.77 -13.03
N LYS A 56 -4.70 -12.33 -11.82
CA LYS A 56 -5.81 -12.41 -10.87
C LYS A 56 -6.08 -11.04 -10.30
N GLU A 57 -7.36 -10.69 -10.31
CA GLU A 57 -7.89 -9.61 -9.51
C GLU A 57 -7.76 -9.97 -8.02
N LEU A 58 -7.35 -9.00 -7.21
CA LEU A 58 -7.36 -9.15 -5.76
C LEU A 58 -8.61 -8.52 -5.19
N HIS A 59 -9.28 -9.17 -4.24
CA HIS A 59 -10.47 -8.64 -3.58
C HIS A 59 -10.19 -8.35 -2.11
N ILE A 60 -10.78 -7.30 -1.57
CA ILE A 60 -10.74 -7.07 -0.12
C ILE A 60 -11.40 -8.26 0.59
N ILE A 61 -10.73 -8.79 1.61
CA ILE A 61 -11.26 -9.83 2.49
C ILE A 61 -11.38 -9.36 3.94
N ASP A 62 -10.64 -8.34 4.35
CA ASP A 62 -10.70 -7.75 5.68
C ASP A 62 -10.12 -6.33 5.67
N GLU A 63 -10.58 -5.48 6.58
CA GLU A 63 -10.08 -4.12 6.79
C GLU A 63 -10.22 -3.71 8.25
N HIS A 64 -9.35 -2.83 8.72
CA HIS A 64 -9.35 -2.39 10.11
C HIS A 64 -8.90 -0.94 10.26
N HIS A 65 -9.62 -0.19 11.10
CA HIS A 65 -9.36 1.21 11.39
C HIS A 65 -9.08 1.35 12.90
N TRP A 66 -7.81 1.52 13.28
CA TRP A 66 -7.45 1.79 14.68
C TRP A 66 -7.79 3.24 15.06
N SER A 67 -7.65 4.17 14.12
CA SER A 67 -8.00 5.59 14.31
C SER A 67 -8.22 6.26 12.96
N GLY A 68 -9.28 7.07 12.85
CA GLY A 68 -9.73 7.66 11.60
C GLY A 68 -10.77 6.81 10.89
N GLU A 69 -11.17 7.25 9.71
CA GLU A 69 -12.18 6.59 8.88
C GLU A 69 -11.88 6.82 7.39
N LEU A 70 -12.38 5.93 6.52
CA LEU A 70 -12.34 6.14 5.09
C LEU A 70 -13.23 7.32 4.67
N ASP A 71 -12.75 8.06 3.69
CA ASP A 71 -13.57 8.97 2.92
C ASP A 71 -14.58 8.16 2.10
N PRO A 72 -15.90 8.36 2.26
CA PRO A 72 -16.90 7.60 1.52
C PRO A 72 -16.81 7.74 0.00
N GLU A 73 -16.25 8.85 -0.51
CA GLU A 73 -16.05 9.06 -1.94
C GLU A 73 -14.80 8.35 -2.47
N PHE A 74 -13.87 7.99 -1.59
CA PHE A 74 -12.58 7.38 -1.91
C PHE A 74 -12.27 6.25 -0.90
N PRO A 75 -13.09 5.19 -0.82
CA PRO A 75 -12.83 4.05 0.05
C PRO A 75 -11.62 3.24 -0.45
N PHE A 76 -11.22 2.20 0.29
CA PHE A 76 -10.35 1.18 -0.30
C PHE A 76 -11.03 0.58 -1.55
N PRO A 77 -10.31 0.42 -2.67
CA PRO A 77 -10.89 -0.22 -3.86
C PRO A 77 -11.36 -1.64 -3.52
N PRO A 78 -12.63 -2.01 -3.75
CA PRO A 78 -13.14 -3.34 -3.39
C PRO A 78 -12.39 -4.47 -4.12
N SER A 79 -11.77 -4.13 -5.24
CA SER A 79 -10.88 -5.00 -5.97
C SER A 79 -9.73 -4.25 -6.64
N LEU A 80 -8.64 -4.97 -6.87
CA LEU A 80 -7.43 -4.50 -7.56
C LEU A 80 -7.20 -5.38 -8.78
N GLU A 81 -7.62 -4.86 -9.94
CA GLU A 81 -7.29 -5.47 -11.24
C GLU A 81 -5.77 -5.55 -11.43
N TRP A 82 -5.31 -6.64 -12.05
CA TRP A 82 -3.91 -6.72 -12.46
C TRP A 82 -3.57 -5.60 -13.44
N ARG A 83 -2.47 -4.88 -13.16
CA ARG A 83 -1.93 -3.88 -14.09
C ARG A 83 -0.41 -3.94 -14.15
N PRO A 84 0.18 -3.76 -15.34
CA PRO A 84 1.61 -3.55 -15.44
C PRO A 84 1.98 -2.20 -14.79
N LEU A 85 3.13 -2.17 -14.12
CA LEU A 85 3.73 -0.91 -13.68
C LEU A 85 4.06 -0.05 -14.92
N GLY A 86 3.44 1.13 -15.03
CA GLY A 86 3.60 1.99 -16.20
C GLY A 86 2.83 3.31 -16.13
N PRO A 87 3.21 4.31 -16.97
CA PRO A 87 2.88 5.73 -16.80
C PRO A 87 1.40 6.12 -17.04
N ILE A 88 0.51 5.18 -17.40
CA ILE A 88 -0.86 5.48 -17.86
C ILE A 88 -1.92 4.67 -17.10
N SER A 89 -1.60 4.05 -15.96
CA SER A 89 -2.62 3.35 -15.17
C SER A 89 -3.37 4.36 -14.30
N PRO A 90 -4.64 4.73 -14.60
CA PRO A 90 -5.44 5.48 -13.64
C PRO A 90 -5.57 4.62 -12.39
N ILE A 91 -5.09 5.16 -11.27
CA ILE A 91 -5.22 4.53 -9.97
C ILE A 91 -6.32 5.26 -9.24
N THR A 92 -7.30 4.51 -8.75
CA THR A 92 -8.28 5.06 -7.82
C THR A 92 -7.58 5.20 -6.47
N PRO A 93 -7.32 6.43 -5.99
CA PRO A 93 -6.79 6.61 -4.65
C PRO A 93 -7.86 6.23 -3.62
N PHE A 94 -7.45 5.72 -2.48
CA PHE A 94 -8.26 5.81 -1.27
C PHE A 94 -7.88 7.07 -0.50
N LYS A 95 -8.80 7.59 0.31
CA LYS A 95 -8.52 8.65 1.28
C LYS A 95 -8.96 8.19 2.66
N HIS A 96 -8.09 8.39 3.64
CA HIS A 96 -8.35 8.08 5.03
C HIS A 96 -8.19 9.34 5.86
N ARG A 97 -9.23 9.70 6.61
CA ARG A 97 -9.34 10.95 7.34
C ARG A 97 -9.23 10.69 8.82
N ALA A 98 -8.44 11.50 9.52
CA ALA A 98 -8.33 11.42 10.97
C ALA A 98 -8.21 12.79 11.60
N ARG A 99 -8.68 12.91 12.84
CA ARG A 99 -8.47 14.12 13.64
C ARG A 99 -7.05 14.13 14.20
N ILE A 100 -6.55 15.34 14.47
CA ILE A 100 -5.32 15.55 15.24
C ILE A 100 -5.71 15.62 16.72
N PRO A 101 -5.03 14.88 17.62
CA PRO A 101 -3.78 14.14 17.42
C PRO A 101 -3.93 12.65 17.11
N GLU A 102 -5.16 12.13 16.98
CA GLU A 102 -5.42 10.68 16.91
C GLU A 102 -4.72 10.00 15.73
N GLY A 103 -4.59 10.70 14.60
CA GLY A 103 -3.80 10.20 13.47
C GLY A 103 -4.51 9.19 12.60
N SER A 104 -4.01 9.04 11.37
CA SER A 104 -4.58 8.17 10.34
C SER A 104 -3.91 6.79 10.42
N VAL A 105 -4.61 5.81 10.99
CA VAL A 105 -4.09 4.46 11.25
C VAL A 105 -5.10 3.41 10.81
N ALA A 106 -4.77 2.67 9.76
CA ALA A 106 -5.63 1.62 9.22
C ALA A 106 -4.84 0.53 8.50
N GLY A 107 -5.51 -0.56 8.17
CA GLY A 107 -4.97 -1.63 7.34
C GLY A 107 -6.05 -2.30 6.52
N VAL A 108 -5.63 -2.94 5.43
CA VAL A 108 -6.50 -3.64 4.48
C VAL A 108 -5.81 -4.90 3.98
N VAL A 109 -6.61 -5.94 3.75
CA VAL A 109 -6.15 -7.23 3.23
C VAL A 109 -6.86 -7.55 1.93
N TYR A 110 -6.06 -7.84 0.91
CA TYR A 110 -6.49 -8.27 -0.41
C TYR A 110 -6.13 -9.72 -0.64
N ALA A 111 -6.96 -10.48 -1.36
CA ALA A 111 -6.69 -11.88 -1.66
C ALA A 111 -7.10 -12.29 -3.07
N ASP A 112 -6.46 -13.36 -3.58
CA ASP A 112 -6.70 -13.92 -4.91
C ASP A 112 -7.38 -15.31 -4.88
N GLY A 113 -7.90 -15.70 -3.70
CA GLY A 113 -8.48 -17.01 -3.42
C GLY A 113 -7.50 -18.08 -2.92
N GLN A 114 -6.19 -17.83 -2.97
CA GLN A 114 -5.17 -18.73 -2.40
C GLN A 114 -4.19 -17.99 -1.47
N ARG A 115 -3.84 -16.76 -1.84
CA ARG A 115 -2.90 -15.88 -1.16
C ARG A 115 -3.60 -14.62 -0.68
N GLN A 116 -3.01 -13.98 0.31
CA GLN A 116 -3.39 -12.66 0.77
C GLN A 116 -2.19 -11.72 0.83
N TRP A 117 -2.46 -10.43 0.65
CA TRP A 117 -1.53 -9.32 0.80
C TRP A 117 -2.15 -8.31 1.75
N LEU A 118 -1.40 -7.96 2.78
CA LEU A 118 -1.77 -6.99 3.79
C LEU A 118 -0.91 -5.74 3.62
N VAL A 119 -1.55 -4.58 3.78
CA VAL A 119 -0.85 -3.34 4.11
C VAL A 119 -1.52 -2.68 5.31
N ALA A 120 -0.73 -2.21 6.25
CA ALA A 120 -1.15 -1.41 7.38
C ALA A 120 -0.27 -0.17 7.50
N PHE A 121 -0.81 0.96 7.92
CA PHE A 121 -0.09 2.21 8.03
C PHE A 121 -0.49 2.98 9.29
N ASP A 122 0.46 3.77 9.80
CA ASP A 122 0.29 4.80 10.81
C ASP A 122 0.99 6.07 10.29
N MET A 123 0.19 6.99 9.77
CA MET A 123 0.71 8.21 9.16
C MET A 123 1.31 9.17 10.18
N SER A 124 0.79 9.18 11.42
CA SER A 124 1.30 10.08 12.46
C SER A 124 2.71 9.71 12.90
N ASN A 125 2.99 8.41 12.96
CA ASN A 125 4.31 7.88 13.33
C ASN A 125 5.16 7.50 12.11
N GLN A 126 4.67 7.71 10.88
CA GLN A 126 5.33 7.33 9.63
C GLN A 126 5.77 5.87 9.63
N LYS A 127 4.88 4.97 10.08
CA LYS A 127 5.11 3.52 10.06
C LYS A 127 4.22 2.83 9.05
N ILE A 128 4.78 1.94 8.26
CA ILE A 128 4.04 1.13 7.29
C ILE A 128 4.48 -0.31 7.40
N TYR A 129 3.54 -1.23 7.31
CA TYR A 129 3.76 -2.65 7.40
C TYR A 129 3.07 -3.34 6.24
N ALA A 130 3.74 -4.33 5.66
CA ALA A 130 3.23 -5.10 4.53
C ALA A 130 3.58 -6.56 4.70
N GLU A 131 2.62 -7.44 4.46
CA GLU A 131 2.78 -8.90 4.55
C GLU A 131 2.16 -9.56 3.33
N ALA A 132 2.70 -10.70 2.91
CA ALA A 132 2.12 -11.57 1.89
C ALA A 132 2.17 -13.00 2.41
N GLY A 133 1.14 -13.80 2.15
CA GLY A 133 1.08 -15.16 2.68
C GLY A 133 -0.13 -15.96 2.22
N PRO A 134 -0.32 -17.19 2.74
CA PRO A 134 -1.56 -17.92 2.58
C PRO A 134 -2.76 -17.15 3.14
N ILE A 135 -3.94 -17.36 2.55
CA ILE A 135 -5.18 -16.87 3.16
C ILE A 135 -5.33 -17.43 4.57
N SER A 136 -5.53 -16.54 5.54
CA SER A 136 -5.74 -16.88 6.95
C SER A 136 -6.55 -15.79 7.65
N THR A 137 -7.05 -16.08 8.85
CA THR A 137 -7.68 -15.05 9.68
C THR A 137 -6.64 -14.03 10.12
N VAL A 138 -6.96 -12.75 9.99
CA VAL A 138 -6.07 -11.64 10.33
C VAL A 138 -6.23 -11.31 11.82
N ASP A 139 -5.16 -11.43 12.60
CA ASP A 139 -5.09 -10.89 13.95
C ASP A 139 -4.62 -9.43 13.89
N TRP A 140 -5.57 -8.49 13.93
CA TRP A 140 -5.27 -7.06 13.89
C TRP A 140 -4.46 -6.57 15.10
N CYS A 141 -4.46 -7.28 16.24
CA CYS A 141 -3.58 -6.94 17.35
C CYS A 141 -2.12 -7.30 17.02
N GLU A 142 -1.89 -8.48 16.43
CA GLU A 142 -0.56 -8.87 15.96
C GLU A 142 -0.05 -7.93 14.85
N VAL A 143 -0.91 -7.59 13.89
CA VAL A 143 -0.59 -6.62 12.82
C VAL A 143 -0.20 -5.28 13.43
N LYS A 144 -0.90 -4.82 14.47
CA LYS A 144 -0.55 -3.56 15.14
C LYS A 144 0.83 -3.62 15.79
N VAL A 145 1.19 -4.74 16.42
CA VAL A 145 2.54 -4.92 17.00
C VAL A 145 3.61 -4.87 15.91
N LYS A 146 3.39 -5.53 14.76
CA LYS A 146 4.32 -5.49 13.62
C LYS A 146 4.42 -4.09 13.02
N LEU A 147 3.29 -3.38 12.89
CA LEU A 147 3.25 -1.97 12.47
C LEU A 147 4.02 -1.07 13.44
N ASP A 148 3.90 -1.29 14.75
CA ASP A 148 4.63 -0.49 15.74
C ASP A 148 6.15 -0.71 15.72
N GLN A 149 6.60 -1.82 15.17
CA GLN A 149 8.02 -2.15 14.99
C GLN A 149 8.56 -1.77 13.60
N SER A 150 7.68 -1.36 12.69
CA SER A 150 8.07 -1.06 11.32
C SER A 150 8.60 0.36 11.14
N THR A 151 9.09 0.63 9.94
CA THR A 151 9.65 1.92 9.50
C THR A 151 8.76 2.54 8.42
N ASP A 152 9.29 3.51 7.69
CA ASP A 152 8.61 4.20 6.58
C ASP A 152 8.47 3.35 5.30
N SER A 153 9.05 2.15 5.30
CA SER A 153 8.92 1.12 4.27
C SER A 153 8.80 -0.26 4.89
N SER A 154 8.14 -1.17 4.18
CA SER A 154 8.05 -2.59 4.53
C SER A 154 8.07 -3.45 3.28
N ARG A 155 8.82 -4.56 3.32
CA ARG A 155 8.80 -5.59 2.29
C ARG A 155 8.68 -6.96 2.95
N HIS A 156 7.77 -7.77 2.43
CA HIS A 156 7.62 -9.17 2.82
C HIS A 156 7.49 -10.05 1.58
N GLU A 157 8.10 -11.22 1.62
CA GLU A 157 8.02 -12.24 0.58
C GLU A 157 7.55 -13.54 1.22
N ASP A 158 6.41 -14.05 0.75
CA ASP A 158 5.85 -15.32 1.20
C ASP A 158 6.76 -16.47 0.76
N PRO A 159 7.37 -17.22 1.69
CA PRO A 159 8.25 -18.33 1.35
C PRO A 159 7.50 -19.54 0.76
N ILE A 160 6.17 -19.60 0.88
CA ILE A 160 5.36 -20.74 0.45
C ILE A 160 4.87 -20.53 -1.00
N PHE A 161 4.21 -19.41 -1.27
CA PHE A 161 3.64 -19.12 -2.60
C PHE A 161 4.37 -18.01 -3.36
N GLY A 162 5.47 -17.47 -2.83
CA GLY A 162 6.32 -16.48 -3.51
C GLY A 162 5.69 -15.11 -3.72
N GLY A 163 4.53 -14.82 -3.13
CA GLY A 163 3.89 -13.51 -3.20
C GLY A 163 4.71 -12.46 -2.45
N ILE A 164 4.85 -11.28 -3.03
CA ILE A 164 5.60 -10.16 -2.43
C ILE A 164 4.63 -9.01 -2.15
N ALA A 165 4.71 -8.47 -0.94
CA ALA A 165 4.11 -7.21 -0.55
C ALA A 165 5.21 -6.19 -0.30
N TYR A 166 5.11 -5.02 -0.93
CA TYR A 166 6.00 -3.90 -0.71
C TYR A 166 5.17 -2.65 -0.43
N ALA A 167 5.53 -1.87 0.58
CA ALA A 167 4.84 -0.63 0.87
C ALA A 167 5.82 0.45 1.36
N HIS A 168 5.52 1.71 1.06
CA HIS A 168 6.34 2.86 1.40
C HIS A 168 5.51 4.15 1.54
N PHE A 169 5.94 5.06 2.40
CA PHE A 169 5.46 6.44 2.37
C PHE A 169 6.24 7.28 1.38
N TYR A 170 5.58 8.26 0.78
CA TYR A 170 6.27 9.35 0.10
C TYR A 170 5.78 10.67 0.69
N LEU A 171 6.68 11.43 1.31
CA LEU A 171 6.34 12.61 2.14
C LEU A 171 6.46 13.95 1.38
N GLU A 172 6.88 13.93 0.11
CA GLU A 172 6.99 15.15 -0.68
C GLU A 172 5.61 15.63 -1.14
N GLY A 173 5.00 16.53 -0.36
CA GLY A 173 3.83 17.34 -0.74
C GLY A 173 2.46 16.79 -0.33
N VAL A 174 2.29 15.47 -0.21
CA VAL A 174 1.04 14.82 0.22
C VAL A 174 1.39 13.65 1.16
N ASN A 175 0.62 13.47 2.24
CA ASN A 175 0.75 12.33 3.13
C ASN A 175 0.25 11.07 2.41
N SER A 176 1.13 10.41 1.64
CA SER A 176 0.75 9.35 0.72
C SER A 176 1.27 7.98 1.12
N VAL A 177 0.39 6.99 1.10
CA VAL A 177 0.68 5.55 1.27
C VAL A 177 0.75 4.89 -0.09
N TYR A 178 1.81 4.13 -0.37
CA TYR A 178 1.91 3.32 -1.58
C TYR A 178 2.13 1.86 -1.23
N ALA A 179 1.40 0.94 -1.86
CA ALA A 179 1.61 -0.50 -1.69
C ALA A 179 1.55 -1.25 -3.03
N LEU A 180 2.53 -2.12 -3.27
CA LEU A 180 2.65 -3.00 -4.42
C LEU A 180 2.56 -4.46 -4.00
N PHE A 181 1.69 -5.20 -4.67
CA PHE A 181 1.48 -6.63 -4.53
C PHE A 181 1.88 -7.32 -5.85
N TYR A 182 2.83 -8.24 -5.79
CA TYR A 182 3.41 -8.87 -6.99
C TYR A 182 3.98 -10.26 -6.71
N ARG A 183 4.47 -10.93 -7.76
CA ARG A 183 5.19 -12.21 -7.73
C ARG A 183 6.08 -12.33 -8.96
#